data_AF-A0A6B1EPX7-F1
#
_entry.id   AF-A0A6B1EPX7-F1
#
_cell.length_a   1.000
_cell.length_b   1.000
_cell.length_c   1.000
_cell.angle_alpha   90.00
_cell.angle_beta   90.00
_cell.angle_gamma   90.00
#
_symmetry.space_group_name_H-M   'P 1'
#
loop_
_entity.id
_entity.type
_entity.pdbx_description
1 polymer ?
#
loop_
_entity_poly.entity_id
_entity_poly.type
_entity_poly.pdbx_seq_one_letter_code
_entity_poly.pdbx_strand_id
1 'polypeptide(L)'
;MGEKTMTDNPGYTADFIKSDTDRATFMKDPAMDHLMTALVSVSTEIWAQARRVKIMERLLEDHGKVTRELIEGYMPSAEEEASWRAERDRFIERTFGSITVGHSGEGQPMMEFRNRSGMGGDES
;
A
#
# COMPACT_ATOMS: atom_id res chain seq x y z
N MET A 1 23.78 58.54 -9.74
CA MET A 1 24.32 57.83 -8.57
C MET A 1 23.19 57.71 -7.56
N GLY A 2 22.68 56.51 -7.30
CA GLY A 2 21.63 56.27 -6.31
C GLY A 2 20.66 55.17 -6.73
N GLU A 3 21.17 53.95 -6.85
CA GLU A 3 20.44 52.72 -7.12
C GLU A 3 19.51 52.40 -5.95
N LYS A 4 18.19 52.25 -6.18
CA LYS A 4 17.24 51.82 -5.15
C LYS A 4 16.99 50.32 -5.34
N THR A 5 17.75 49.53 -4.61
CA THR A 5 17.68 48.06 -4.60
C THR A 5 16.51 47.55 -3.73
N MET A 6 15.92 46.45 -4.20
CA MET A 6 15.33 45.34 -3.43
C MET A 6 14.04 45.61 -2.62
N THR A 7 12.91 45.34 -3.28
CA THR A 7 11.62 44.83 -2.76
C THR A 7 11.38 44.87 -1.24
N ASP A 8 10.71 45.92 -0.77
CA ASP A 8 10.11 45.99 0.57
C ASP A 8 8.63 45.58 0.45
N ASN A 9 8.38 44.27 0.39
CA ASN A 9 7.04 43.73 0.60
C ASN A 9 6.97 43.30 2.07
N PRO A 10 6.37 44.08 2.98
CA PRO A 10 6.18 43.65 4.35
C PRO A 10 5.14 42.52 4.32
N GLY A 11 5.62 41.28 4.31
CA GLY A 11 4.78 40.10 4.33
C GLY A 11 3.87 40.14 5.55
N TYR A 12 2.57 40.31 5.32
CA TYR A 12 1.50 40.27 6.34
C TYR A 12 1.21 38.84 6.83
N THR A 13 2.23 38.00 6.93
CA THR A 13 2.09 36.69 7.57
C THR A 13 2.22 36.92 9.07
N ALA A 14 1.09 36.82 9.79
CA ALA A 14 1.11 36.75 11.24
C ALA A 14 2.04 35.63 11.69
N ASP A 15 2.79 35.85 12.76
CA ASP A 15 3.62 34.81 13.38
C ASP A 15 2.74 33.62 13.76
N PHE A 16 3.19 32.41 13.42
CA PHE A 16 2.45 31.19 13.75
C PHE A 16 2.26 31.10 15.26
N ILE A 17 1.00 31.23 15.71
CA ILE A 17 0.66 31.00 17.10
C ILE A 17 0.65 29.49 17.30
N LYS A 18 1.35 28.99 18.33
CA LYS A 18 1.46 27.55 18.62
C LYS A 18 0.10 26.83 18.65
N SER A 19 -0.98 27.53 19.04
CA SER A 19 -2.35 27.02 19.01
C SER A 19 -2.87 26.66 17.62
N ASP A 20 -2.39 27.34 16.58
CA ASP A 20 -2.85 27.14 15.19
C ASP A 20 -2.22 25.88 14.61
N THR A 21 -0.97 25.58 15.00
CA THR A 21 -0.30 24.32 14.69
C THR A 21 -0.87 23.16 15.50
N ASP A 22 -1.18 23.38 16.79
CA ASP A 22 -1.78 22.36 17.67
C ASP A 22 -3.24 22.03 17.29
N ARG A 23 -3.93 22.92 16.56
CA ARG A 23 -5.28 22.72 15.99
C ARG A 23 -5.31 22.38 14.50
N ALA A 24 -4.16 22.24 13.85
CA ALA A 24 -4.07 21.84 12.44
C ALA A 24 -4.35 20.34 12.27
N THR A 25 -5.47 19.87 12.82
CA THR A 25 -6.01 18.54 12.61
C THR A 25 -7.11 18.66 11.57
N PHE A 26 -6.96 17.98 10.44
CA PHE A 26 -8.00 17.91 9.41
C PHE A 26 -9.26 17.20 9.94
N MET A 27 -9.09 16.28 10.89
CA MET A 27 -10.16 15.57 11.57
C MET A 27 -10.29 16.03 13.03
N LYS A 28 -11.40 15.63 13.69
CA LYS A 28 -11.68 15.97 15.10
C LYS A 28 -10.77 15.26 16.10
N ASP A 29 -10.19 14.14 15.68
CA ASP A 29 -9.28 13.33 16.50
C ASP A 29 -7.90 13.28 15.81
N PRO A 30 -6.82 13.75 16.45
CA PRO A 30 -5.45 13.67 15.93
C PRO A 30 -5.03 12.25 15.52
N ALA A 31 -5.53 11.21 16.18
CA ALA A 31 -5.23 9.82 15.82
C ALA A 31 -5.75 9.46 14.42
N MET A 32 -6.89 10.03 14.02
CA MET A 32 -7.47 9.82 12.69
C MET A 32 -6.66 10.54 11.61
N ASP A 33 -6.11 11.72 11.90
CA ASP A 33 -5.22 12.40 10.95
C ASP A 33 -3.90 11.67 10.75
N HIS A 34 -3.34 11.11 11.82
CA HIS A 34 -2.16 10.24 11.72
C HIS A 34 -2.45 8.99 10.90
N LEU A 35 -3.62 8.36 11.08
CA LEU A 35 -4.04 7.20 10.28
C LEU A 35 -4.20 7.58 8.79
N MET A 36 -4.85 8.70 8.49
CA MET A 36 -5.04 9.16 7.11
C MET A 36 -3.69 9.50 6.46
N THR A 37 -2.78 10.13 7.19
CA THR A 37 -1.42 10.44 6.70
C THR A 37 -0.65 9.16 6.41
N ALA A 38 -0.72 8.17 7.29
CA ALA A 38 -0.09 6.86 7.09
C ALA A 38 -0.69 6.14 5.87
N LEU A 39 -2.02 6.16 5.71
CA LEU A 39 -2.71 5.53 4.58
C LEU A 39 -2.32 6.17 3.24
N VAL A 40 -2.27 7.50 3.16
CA VAL A 40 -1.82 8.22 1.96
C VAL A 40 -0.37 7.88 1.62
N SER A 41 0.50 7.82 2.64
CA SER A 41 1.91 7.46 2.47
C SER A 41 2.06 6.03 1.92
N VAL A 42 1.36 5.06 2.53
CA VAL A 42 1.36 3.67 2.07
C VAL A 42 0.80 3.55 0.65
N SER A 43 -0.30 4.24 0.35
CA SER A 43 -0.91 4.24 -0.99
C SER A 43 0.05 4.78 -2.06
N THR A 44 0.82 5.82 -1.71
CA THR A 44 1.83 6.40 -2.60
C THR A 44 2.97 5.42 -2.87
N GLU A 45 3.45 4.73 -1.84
CA GLU A 45 4.47 3.69 -1.98
C GLU A 45 3.97 2.49 -2.80
N ILE A 46 2.72 2.05 -2.60
CA ILE A 46 2.09 1.01 -3.42
C ILE A 46 2.09 1.42 -4.90
N TRP A 47 1.72 2.66 -5.21
CA TRP A 47 1.75 3.16 -6.58
C TRP A 47 3.17 3.26 -7.15
N ALA A 48 4.14 3.68 -6.33
CA ALA A 48 5.55 3.72 -6.74
C ALA A 48 6.06 2.31 -7.12
N GLN A 49 5.70 1.27 -6.35
CA GLN A 49 6.02 -0.12 -6.68
C GLN A 49 5.31 -0.57 -7.96
N ALA A 50 4.01 -0.31 -8.10
CA ALA A 50 3.25 -0.65 -9.30
C ALA A 50 3.84 0.02 -10.56
N ARG A 51 4.26 1.28 -10.45
CA ARG A 51 4.94 1.99 -11.53
C ARG A 51 6.28 1.35 -11.88
N ARG A 52 7.07 0.92 -10.89
CA ARG A 52 8.33 0.22 -11.12
C ARG A 52 8.10 -1.09 -11.88
N VAL A 53 7.07 -1.86 -11.53
CA VAL A 53 6.68 -3.08 -12.25
C VAL A 53 6.36 -2.78 -13.72
N LYS A 54 5.53 -1.76 -13.99
CA LYS A 54 5.21 -1.34 -15.37
C LYS A 54 6.44 -0.95 -16.19
N ILE A 55 7.39 -0.25 -15.56
CA ILE A 55 8.66 0.10 -16.21
C ILE A 55 9.49 -1.15 -16.49
N MET A 56 9.57 -2.09 -15.54
CA MET A 56 10.28 -3.36 -15.74
C MET A 56 9.67 -4.16 -16.88
N GLU A 57 8.34 -4.31 -16.93
CA GLU A 57 7.63 -4.95 -18.04
C GLU A 57 8.00 -4.30 -19.38
N ARG A 58 7.94 -2.97 -19.45
CA ARG A 58 8.26 -2.23 -20.68
C ARG A 58 9.70 -2.41 -21.13
N LEU A 59 10.66 -2.38 -20.20
CA LEU A 59 12.07 -2.59 -20.51
C LEU A 59 12.35 -4.04 -20.95
N LEU A 60 11.68 -5.01 -20.34
CA LEU A 60 11.78 -6.42 -20.70
C LEU A 60 11.18 -6.72 -22.08
N GLU A 61 10.13 -6.01 -22.46
CA GLU A 61 9.58 -6.05 -23.82
C GLU A 61 10.52 -5.40 -24.85
N ASP A 62 11.03 -4.20 -24.55
CA ASP A 62 11.80 -3.41 -25.52
C ASP A 62 13.24 -3.93 -25.71
N HIS A 63 13.84 -4.49 -24.66
CA HIS A 63 15.25 -4.91 -24.65
C HIS A 63 15.47 -6.40 -24.36
N GLY A 64 14.42 -7.13 -23.99
CA GLY A 64 14.47 -8.55 -23.68
C GLY A 64 13.71 -9.41 -24.69
N LYS A 65 13.35 -10.63 -24.28
CA LYS A 65 12.47 -11.55 -25.01
C LYS A 65 11.16 -11.83 -24.29
N VAL A 66 10.90 -11.11 -23.19
CA VAL A 66 9.74 -11.32 -22.32
C VAL A 66 8.66 -10.34 -22.77
N THR A 67 7.56 -10.85 -23.30
CA THR A 67 6.40 -10.03 -23.67
C THR A 67 5.42 -9.96 -22.52
N ARG A 68 4.55 -8.95 -22.50
CA ARG A 68 3.45 -8.88 -21.54
C ARG A 68 2.55 -10.11 -21.60
N GLU A 69 2.28 -10.69 -22.78
CA GLU A 69 1.51 -11.94 -22.88
C GLU A 69 2.21 -13.11 -22.19
N LEU A 70 3.55 -13.17 -22.24
CA LEU A 70 4.33 -14.19 -21.54
C LEU A 70 4.21 -14.03 -20.02
N ILE A 71 4.17 -12.79 -19.53
CA ILE A 71 4.02 -12.48 -18.10
C ILE A 71 2.60 -12.83 -17.62
N GLU A 72 1.56 -12.38 -18.34
CA GLU A 72 0.15 -12.64 -17.99
C GLU A 72 -0.22 -14.13 -18.10
N GLY A 73 0.43 -14.86 -19.03
CA GLY A 73 0.25 -16.30 -19.21
C GLY A 73 1.15 -17.17 -18.33
N TYR A 74 2.02 -16.57 -17.51
CA TYR A 74 2.96 -17.33 -16.69
C TYR A 74 2.22 -18.09 -15.58
N MET A 75 2.39 -19.41 -15.57
CA MET A 75 1.89 -20.30 -14.53
C MET A 75 3.07 -20.71 -13.63
N PRO A 76 3.08 -20.31 -12.35
CA PRO A 76 4.13 -20.72 -11.42
C PRO A 76 4.18 -22.24 -11.29
N SER A 77 5.37 -22.79 -11.15
CA SER A 77 5.54 -24.18 -10.74
C SER A 77 5.09 -24.38 -9.29
N ALA A 78 4.82 -25.64 -8.92
CA ALA A 78 4.44 -25.99 -7.55
C ALA A 78 5.54 -25.59 -6.52
N GLU A 79 6.81 -25.62 -6.93
CA GLU A 79 7.94 -25.21 -6.10
C GLU A 79 7.98 -23.68 -5.91
N GLU A 80 7.81 -22.92 -6.99
CA GLU A 80 7.72 -21.46 -6.94
C GLU A 80 6.55 -21.01 -6.07
N GLU A 81 5.37 -21.60 -6.26
CA GLU A 81 4.19 -21.26 -5.48
C GLU A 81 4.37 -21.55 -3.98
N ALA A 82 5.00 -22.68 -3.63
CA ALA A 82 5.34 -22.99 -2.24
C ALA A 82 6.33 -21.98 -1.65
N SER A 83 7.36 -21.59 -2.42
CA SER A 83 8.35 -20.60 -1.99
C SER A 83 7.74 -19.22 -1.74
N TRP A 84 6.88 -18.76 -2.66
CA TRP A 84 6.23 -17.44 -2.56
C TRP A 84 5.21 -17.40 -1.44
N ARG A 85 4.52 -18.51 -1.20
CA ARG A 85 3.61 -18.64 -0.04
C ARG A 85 4.36 -18.50 1.27
N ALA A 86 5.51 -19.17 1.41
CA ALA A 86 6.35 -19.03 2.59
C ALA A 86 6.89 -17.59 2.76
N GLU A 87 7.25 -16.93 1.67
CA GLU A 87 7.65 -15.51 1.71
C GLU A 87 6.51 -14.58 2.10
N ARG A 88 5.32 -14.78 1.53
CA ARG A 88 4.10 -14.03 1.88
C ARG A 88 3.77 -14.20 3.35
N ASP A 89 3.80 -15.41 3.88
CA ASP A 89 3.46 -15.68 5.28
C ASP A 89 4.46 -15.00 6.23
N ARG A 90 5.76 -15.04 5.90
CA ARG A 90 6.79 -14.26 6.63
C ARG A 90 6.56 -12.75 6.54
N PHE A 91 6.13 -12.26 5.37
CA PHE A 91 5.81 -10.84 5.19
C PHE A 91 4.61 -10.44 6.05
N ILE A 92 3.56 -11.25 6.06
CA ILE A 92 2.34 -11.03 6.86
C ILE A 92 2.70 -11.03 8.35
N GLU A 93 3.44 -12.03 8.83
CA GLU A 93 3.83 -12.11 10.24
C GLU A 93 4.66 -10.89 10.66
N ARG A 94 5.64 -10.47 9.86
CA ARG A 94 6.45 -9.29 10.17
C ARG A 94 5.64 -7.99 10.13
N THR A 95 4.68 -7.87 9.23
CA THR A 95 3.95 -6.62 8.98
C THR A 95 2.72 -6.47 9.87
N PHE A 96 2.04 -7.58 10.15
CA PHE A 96 0.76 -7.62 10.86
C PHE A 96 0.77 -8.50 12.11
N GLY A 97 1.87 -9.20 12.43
CA GLY A 97 1.98 -10.07 13.61
C GLY A 97 1.65 -9.34 14.92
N SER A 98 2.03 -8.08 15.04
CA SER A 98 1.69 -7.25 16.21
C SER A 98 0.19 -6.96 16.36
N ILE A 99 -0.59 -7.07 15.28
CA ILE A 99 -2.04 -6.86 15.25
C ILE A 99 -2.79 -8.20 15.40
N THR A 100 -2.24 -9.30 14.88
CA THR A 100 -2.85 -10.64 14.96
C THR A 100 -2.63 -11.32 16.32
N VAL A 101 -1.54 -11.00 17.03
CA VAL A 101 -1.23 -11.54 18.38
C VAL A 101 -2.22 -11.09 19.47
N GLY A 102 -3.09 -10.11 19.20
CA GLY A 102 -4.13 -9.64 20.12
C GLY A 102 -5.56 -10.13 19.84
N HIS A 103 -5.80 -10.92 18.78
CA HIS A 103 -7.14 -11.43 18.43
C HIS A 103 -7.41 -12.85 18.95
N SER A 104 -6.68 -13.28 19.99
CA SER A 104 -6.92 -14.51 20.75
C SER A 104 -8.15 -14.42 21.67
N GLY A 105 -9.24 -13.84 21.16
CA GLY A 105 -10.58 -14.17 21.63
C GLY A 105 -11.05 -15.39 20.86
N GLU A 106 -10.93 -16.56 21.48
CA GLU A 106 -11.56 -17.84 21.12
C GLU A 106 -11.67 -18.16 19.61
N GLY A 107 -10.78 -19.05 19.16
CA GLY A 107 -10.62 -19.45 17.76
C GLY A 107 -11.92 -19.73 17.02
N GLN A 108 -12.20 -18.92 16.01
CA GLN A 108 -12.83 -19.41 14.81
C GLN A 108 -11.73 -19.71 13.79
N PRO A 109 -11.60 -20.96 13.30
CA PRO A 109 -10.68 -21.25 12.22
C PRO A 109 -11.05 -20.38 11.03
N MET A 110 -10.02 -19.78 10.41
CA MET A 110 -10.10 -19.09 9.13
C MET A 110 -11.08 -19.83 8.22
N MET A 111 -12.21 -19.19 7.87
CA MET A 111 -13.18 -19.76 6.94
C MET A 111 -12.44 -20.15 5.67
N GLU A 112 -12.32 -21.45 5.41
CA GLU A 112 -11.95 -21.93 4.08
C GLU A 112 -12.99 -21.41 3.10
N PHE A 113 -12.57 -20.50 2.21
CA PHE A 113 -13.35 -20.09 1.05
C PHE A 113 -13.48 -21.29 0.11
N ARG A 114 -14.45 -22.16 0.41
CA ARG A 114 -14.73 -23.37 -0.35
C ARG A 114 -15.24 -22.98 -1.73
N ASN A 115 -14.42 -23.29 -2.74
CA ASN A 115 -14.74 -23.23 -4.16
C ASN A 115 -16.11 -23.88 -4.41
N ARG A 116 -17.13 -23.08 -4.78
CA ARG A 116 -18.45 -23.58 -5.16
C ARG A 116 -18.38 -24.07 -6.61
N SER A 117 -17.83 -25.25 -6.81
CA SER A 117 -17.98 -26.01 -8.04
C SER A 117 -18.32 -27.45 -7.67
N GLY A 118 -19.55 -27.86 -7.95
CA GLY A 118 -20.00 -29.25 -7.80
C GLY A 118 -21.08 -29.47 -6.74
N MET A 119 -22.31 -29.01 -6.99
CA MET A 119 -23.52 -29.74 -6.58
C MET A 119 -24.63 -29.44 -7.57
N GLY A 120 -24.78 -30.35 -8.52
CA GLY A 120 -25.93 -30.47 -9.41
C GLY A 120 -26.08 -31.94 -9.74
N GLY A 121 -26.88 -32.64 -8.94
CA GLY A 121 -27.18 -34.05 -9.12
C GLY A 121 -27.27 -34.79 -7.80
N ASP A 122 -28.45 -34.79 -7.18
CA ASP A 122 -29.24 -36.00 -6.96
C ASP A 122 -30.38 -35.69 -5.97
N GLU A 123 -31.60 -35.59 -6.48
CA GLU A 123 -32.79 -35.87 -5.69
C GLU A 123 -33.83 -36.59 -6.57
N SER A 124 -33.99 -37.88 -6.27
CA SER A 124 -35.17 -38.77 -6.40
C SER A 124 -35.61 -39.26 -7.78
#